data_AF-A0A522W5Y3-F1
#
_entry.id   AF-A0A522W5Y3-F1
#
_cell.length_a   1.000
_cell.length_b   1.000
_cell.length_c   1.000
_cell.angle_alpha   90.00
_cell.angle_beta   90.00
_cell.angle_gamma   90.00
#
_symmetry.space_group_name_H-M   'P 1'
#
loop_
_entity.id
_entity.type
_entity.pdbx_description
1 polymer ?
#
loop_
_entity_poly.entity_id
_entity_poly.type
_entity_poly.pdbx_seq_one_letter_code
_entity_poly.pdbx_strand_id
1 'polypeptide(L)' 'AEKATWMALEAIQALGGNGYINDYPTGRLLRDAKLYEIGAGTSEIRRMLIGRELFNETA' A
#
# COMPACT_ATOMS: atom_id res chain seq x y z
N ALA A 1 0.08 -2.00 -4.45
CA ALA A 1 -0.40 -1.71 -3.09
C ALA A 1 0.28 -0.47 -2.51
N GLU A 2 1.61 -0.45 -2.42
CA GLU A 2 2.41 0.68 -1.86
C GLU A 2 2.03 2.07 -2.42
N LYS A 3 1.82 2.19 -3.73
CA LYS A 3 1.37 3.47 -4.34
C LYS A 3 -0.04 3.89 -3.93
N ALA A 4 -0.94 2.96 -3.65
CA ALA A 4 -2.29 3.27 -3.18
C ALA A 4 -2.26 3.79 -1.73
N THR A 5 -1.42 3.19 -0.88
CA THR A 5 -1.18 3.68 0.49
C THR A 5 -0.60 5.09 0.47
N TRP A 6 0.41 5.32 -0.38
CA TRP A 6 0.99 6.66 -0.56
C TRP A 6 -0.08 7.68 -1.00
N MET A 7 -0.87 7.36 -2.02
CA MET A 7 -1.92 8.27 -2.49
C MET A 7 -3.00 8.54 -1.43
N ALA A 8 -3.37 7.53 -0.63
CA ALA A 8 -4.31 7.71 0.46
C ALA A 8 -3.76 8.65 1.55
N LEU A 9 -2.45 8.58 1.84
CA LEU A 9 -1.78 9.51 2.75
C LEU A 9 -1.74 10.94 2.21
N GLU A 10 -1.41 11.13 0.92
CA GLU A 10 -1.46 12.45 0.28
C GLU A 10 -2.87 13.05 0.33
N ALA A 11 -3.90 12.22 0.13
CA ALA A 11 -5.29 12.66 0.24
C ALA A 11 -5.66 13.09 1.67
N ILE A 12 -5.22 12.35 2.69
CA ILE A 12 -5.39 12.74 4.10
C ILE A 12 -4.71 14.09 4.34
N GLN A 13 -3.46 14.24 3.88
CA GLN A 13 -2.68 15.46 4.08
C GLN A 13 -3.33 16.67 3.40
N ALA A 14 -3.84 16.50 2.17
CA ALA A 14 -4.51 17.56 1.42
C ALA A 14 -5.82 18.02 2.09
N LEU A 15 -6.54 17.12 2.76
CA LEU A 15 -7.77 17.43 3.49
C LEU A 15 -7.50 17.97 4.92
N GLY A 16 -6.25 17.94 5.40
CA GLY A 16 -5.90 18.31 6.77
C GLY A 16 -6.68 17.49 7.80
N GLY A 17 -7.18 18.14 8.85
CA GLY A 17 -7.95 17.47 9.91
C GLY A 17 -9.19 16.72 9.41
N ASN A 18 -9.83 17.21 8.34
CA ASN A 18 -10.98 16.55 7.73
C ASN A 18 -10.61 15.18 7.13
N GLY A 19 -9.36 14.99 6.70
CA GLY A 19 -8.88 13.71 6.18
C GLY A 19 -8.75 12.61 7.25
N TYR A 20 -8.74 13.00 8.53
CA TYR A 20 -8.52 12.11 9.68
C TYR A 20 -9.82 11.66 10.37
N ILE A 21 -10.92 12.37 10.12
CA ILE A 21 -12.25 12.05 10.67
C ILE A 21 -13.04 11.15 9.70
N ASN A 22 -14.13 10.56 10.19
CA ASN A 22 -14.91 9.59 9.41
C ASN A 22 -15.92 10.21 8.42
N ASP A 23 -15.97 11.53 8.32
CA ASP A 23 -16.83 12.23 7.35
C ASP A 23 -16.31 12.10 5.91
N TYR A 24 -15.01 11.79 5.75
CA TYR A 24 -14.37 11.56 4.47
C TYR A 24 -13.82 10.12 4.39
N PRO A 25 -13.83 9.49 3.20
CA PRO A 25 -13.44 8.08 3.07
C PRO A 25 -11.93 7.84 3.16
N THR A 26 -11.10 8.88 3.25
CA THR A 26 -9.63 8.81 3.19
C THR A 26 -9.04 7.86 4.22
N GLY A 27 -9.50 7.90 5.47
CA GLY A 27 -9.04 6.98 6.51
C GLY A 27 -9.39 5.51 6.22
N ARG A 28 -10.57 5.23 5.65
CA ARG A 28 -10.94 3.88 5.21
C ARG A 28 -10.05 3.42 4.05
N LEU A 29 -9.89 4.27 3.03
CA LEU A 29 -9.07 3.97 1.85
C LEU A 29 -7.61 3.67 2.23
N LEU A 30 -7.04 4.39 3.20
CA LEU A 30 -5.70 4.10 3.71
C LEU A 30 -5.60 2.69 4.30
N ARG A 31 -6.57 2.29 5.14
CA ARG A 31 -6.58 0.96 5.78
C ARG A 31 -6.75 -0.15 4.76
N ASP A 32 -7.66 0.04 3.81
CA ASP A 32 -7.90 -0.91 2.72
C ASP A 32 -6.63 -1.07 1.87
N ALA A 33 -5.98 0.04 1.49
CA ALA A 33 -4.74 0.00 0.72
C ALA A 33 -3.60 -0.70 1.46
N LYS A 34 -3.45 -0.40 2.76
CA LYS A 34 -2.40 -1.00 3.59
C LYS A 34 -2.57 -2.50 3.74
N LEU A 35 -3.82 -2.99 3.82
CA LEU A 35 -4.10 -4.41 3.87
C LEU A 35 -3.51 -5.16 2.66
N TYR A 36 -3.48 -4.57 1.46
CA TYR A 36 -2.87 -5.23 0.29
C TYR A 36 -1.33 -5.31 0.32
N GLU A 37 -0.67 -4.60 1.23
CA GLU A 37 0.79 -4.70 1.41
C GLU A 37 1.20 -5.82 2.36
N ILE A 38 0.28 -6.27 3.22
CA ILE A 38 0.56 -7.26 4.29
C ILE A 38 -0.33 -8.49 4.20
N GLY A 39 -1.55 -8.34 3.70
CA GLY A 39 -2.53 -9.37 3.49
C GLY A 39 -2.18 -10.21 2.26
N ALA A 40 -2.31 -11.53 2.40
CA ALA A 40 -1.93 -12.51 1.38
C ALA A 40 -0.45 -12.45 0.93
N GLY A 41 0.44 -12.07 1.86
CA GLY A 41 1.88 -12.02 1.66
C GLY A 41 2.40 -10.60 1.55
N THR A 42 3.49 -10.33 2.28
CA THR A 42 4.03 -8.97 2.37
C THR A 42 4.71 -8.53 1.07
N SER A 43 4.82 -7.22 0.87
CA SER A 43 5.54 -6.64 -0.27
C SER A 43 7.00 -7.13 -0.34
N GLU A 44 7.66 -7.33 0.80
CA GLU A 44 9.04 -7.86 0.88
C GLU A 44 9.13 -9.29 0.36
N ILE A 45 8.21 -10.17 0.78
CA ILE A 45 8.17 -11.56 0.32
C ILE A 45 7.93 -11.60 -1.19
N ARG A 46 7.03 -10.75 -1.70
CA ARG A 46 6.77 -10.67 -3.15
C ARG A 46 8.00 -10.21 -3.93
N ARG A 47 8.73 -9.19 -3.44
CA ARG A 47 10.00 -8.75 -4.04
C ARG A 47 11.07 -9.84 -4.03
N MET A 48 11.20 -10.56 -2.92
CA MET A 48 12.12 -11.70 -2.80
C MET A 48 11.80 -12.79 -3.83
N LEU A 49 10.53 -13.17 -3.97
CA LEU A 49 10.09 -14.16 -4.95
C LEU A 49 10.39 -13.70 -6.38
N ILE A 50 10.05 -12.45 -6.74
CA ILE A 50 10.36 -11.90 -8.06
C ILE A 50 11.87 -11.96 -8.32
N GLY A 51 12.69 -11.53 -7.37
CA GLY A 51 14.16 -11.57 -7.51
C GLY A 51 14.70 -12.99 -7.69
N ARG A 52 14.13 -13.97 -6.97
CA ARG A 52 14.50 -15.38 -7.11
C ARG A 52 14.16 -15.92 -8.51
N GLU A 53 12.95 -15.67 -8.99
CA GLU A 53 12.54 -16.17 -10.31
C GLU A 53 13.33 -15.50 -11.45
N LEU A 54 13.61 -14.19 -11.34
CA LEU A 54 14.49 -13.50 -12.31
C LEU A 54 15.90 -14.09 -12.34
N PHE A 55 16.47 -14.45 -11.17
CA PHE A 55 17.78 -15.09 -11.10
C PHE A 55 17.76 -16.47 -11.78
N ASN A 56 16.74 -17.28 -11.54
CA ASN A 56 16.60 -18.61 -12.16
C ASN A 56 16.43 -18.54 -13.69
N GLU A 57 15.84 -17.47 -14.22
CA GLU A 57 15.67 -17.27 -15.67
C GLU A 57 16.93 -16.76 -16.37
N THR A 58 17.83 -16.08 -15.64
CA THR A 58 18.98 -15.37 -16.23
C THR A 58 20.35 -15.97 -15.91
N ALA A 59 20.44 -16.86 -14.91
CA ALA A 59 21.63 -17.64 -14.60
C ALA A 59 21.70 -18.93 -15.44
#